data_AF-A0A6G2JXB2-F1
#
_entry.id   AF-A0A6G2JXB2-F1
#
_cell.length_a   1.000
_cell.length_b   1.000
_cell.length_c   1.000
_cell.angle_alpha   90.00
_cell.angle_beta   90.00
_cell.angle_gamma   90.00
#
_symmetry.space_group_name_H-M   'P 1'
#
loop_
_entity.id
_entity.type
_entity.pdbx_description
1 polymer ?
#
loop_
_entity_poly.entity_id
_entity_poly.type
_entity_poly.pdbx_seq_one_letter_code
_entity_poly.pdbx_strand_id
1 'polypeptide(L)' 'MALSASQLNVGDSYSEQIVDDLTRTQIVQYAGASGDYNPVHTDEKFVTEVAGYPTVFAHG' A
#
# COMPACT_ATOMS: atom_id res chain seq x y z
N MET A 1 5.28 -18.51 -4.78
CA MET A 1 5.85 -19.69 -5.50
C MET A 1 7.20 -19.28 -6.09
N ALA A 2 8.25 -20.09 -5.98
CA ALA A 2 9.53 -19.76 -6.61
C ALA A 2 9.44 -20.03 -8.12
N LEU A 3 9.77 -19.03 -8.94
CA LEU A 3 9.82 -19.13 -10.40
C LEU A 3 11.25 -19.47 -10.86
N SER A 4 11.39 -20.32 -11.88
CA SER A 4 12.68 -20.54 -12.55
C SER A 4 12.82 -19.58 -13.73
N ALA A 5 13.96 -18.89 -13.83
CA ALA A 5 14.24 -18.00 -14.96
C ALA A 5 14.17 -18.71 -16.32
N SER A 6 14.52 -20.00 -16.38
CA SER A 6 14.45 -20.81 -17.61
C SER A 6 13.03 -21.16 -18.06
N GLN A 7 12.01 -20.88 -17.23
CA GLN A 7 10.62 -21.23 -17.48
C GLN A 7 9.75 -19.99 -17.78
N LEU A 8 10.33 -18.78 -17.78
CA LEU A 8 9.63 -17.54 -18.08
C LEU A 8 9.74 -17.19 -19.56
N ASN A 9 8.62 -16.78 -20.15
CA ASN A 9 8.53 -16.33 -21.54
C ASN A 9 8.04 -14.88 -21.60
N VAL A 10 8.43 -14.16 -22.66
CA VAL A 10 7.93 -12.82 -22.93
C VAL A 10 6.42 -12.90 -23.16
N GLY A 11 5.66 -12.15 -22.35
CA GLY A 11 4.20 -12.13 -22.39
C GLY A 11 3.52 -12.96 -21.31
N ASP A 12 4.27 -13.70 -20.49
CA ASP A 12 3.71 -14.35 -19.30
C ASP A 12 3.09 -13.30 -18.35
N SER A 13 1.92 -13.63 -17.78
CA SER A 13 1.24 -12.79 -16.80
C SER A 13 0.96 -13.58 -15.52
N TYR A 14 0.99 -12.88 -14.39
CA TYR A 14 0.78 -13.46 -13.08
C TYR A 14 -0.07 -12.52 -12.23
N SER A 15 -0.92 -13.08 -11.38
CA SER A 15 -1.72 -12.34 -10.41
C SER A 15 -1.68 -13.08 -9.08
N GLU A 16 -1.49 -12.34 -8.01
CA GLU A 16 -1.52 -12.84 -6.64
C GLU A 16 -2.21 -11.81 -5.76
N GLN A 17 -3.08 -12.29 -4.89
CA GLN A 17 -3.65 -11.46 -3.84
C GLN A 17 -2.71 -11.45 -2.64
N ILE A 18 -2.10 -10.30 -2.38
CA ILE A 18 -1.14 -10.12 -1.28
C ILE A 18 -1.86 -9.81 0.04
N VAL A 19 -3.03 -9.18 -0.03
CA VAL A 19 -3.80 -8.76 1.14
C VAL A 19 -5.31 -8.82 0.86
N ASP A 20 -6.05 -9.28 1.85
CA ASP A 20 -7.49 -9.08 1.98
C ASP A 20 -7.73 -7.97 3.00
N ASP A 21 -8.64 -7.05 2.69
CA ASP A 21 -9.09 -5.98 3.60
C ASP A 21 -7.95 -5.19 4.28
N LEU A 22 -7.19 -4.44 3.48
CA LEU A 22 -6.09 -3.62 4.00
C LEU A 22 -6.59 -2.61 5.04
N THR A 23 -6.21 -2.81 6.30
CA THR A 23 -6.71 -2.02 7.42
C THR A 23 -5.89 -0.75 7.66
N ARG A 24 -6.52 0.27 8.25
CA ARG A 24 -5.81 1.49 8.70
C ARG A 24 -4.65 1.20 9.66
N THR A 25 -4.80 0.19 10.52
CA THR A 25 -3.73 -0.23 11.43
C THR A 25 -2.49 -0.68 10.66
N GLN A 26 -2.66 -1.43 9.57
CA GLN A 26 -1.55 -1.85 8.72
C GLN A 26 -0.90 -0.66 8.00
N ILE A 27 -1.68 0.34 7.57
CA ILE A 27 -1.14 1.58 6.99
C ILE A 27 -0.25 2.31 8.01
N VAL A 28 -0.69 2.42 9.27
CA VAL A 28 0.11 3.04 10.35
C VAL A 28 1.37 2.23 10.65
N GLN A 29 1.28 0.89 10.70
CA GLN A 29 2.45 0.02 10.87
C GLN A 29 3.45 0.19 9.72
N TYR A 30 2.96 0.28 8.49
CA TYR A 30 3.81 0.48 7.33
C TYR A 30 4.48 1.85 7.33
N ALA A 31 3.80 2.92 7.76
CA ALA A 31 4.43 4.23 7.98
C ALA A 31 5.63 4.12 8.95
N GLY A 32 5.48 3.32 10.01
CA GLY A 32 6.57 3.03 10.95
C GLY A 32 7.70 2.20 10.35
N ALA A 33 7.39 1.22 9.51
CA ALA A 33 8.38 0.36 8.88
C ALA A 33 9.15 1.06 7.74
N SER A 34 8.46 1.87 6.94
CA SER A 34 9.01 2.57 5.78
C SER A 34 9.71 3.88 6.15
N GLY A 35 9.32 4.48 7.28
CA GLY A 35 9.74 5.84 7.67
C GLY A 35 8.96 6.95 6.96
N ASP A 36 7.98 6.61 6.12
CA ASP A 36 7.10 7.57 5.47
C ASP A 36 5.91 7.91 6.38
N TYR A 37 6.10 9.00 7.12
CA TYR A 37 5.10 9.60 8.01
C TYR A 37 4.37 10.78 7.37
N ASN A 38 4.22 10.81 6.04
CA ASN A 38 3.35 11.80 5.42
C ASN A 38 1.95 11.76 6.07
N PRO A 39 1.41 12.89 6.56
CA PRO A 39 0.13 12.93 7.25
C PRO A 39 -1.03 12.32 6.45
N VAL A 40 -0.90 12.25 5.11
CA VAL A 40 -1.93 11.64 4.25
C VAL A 40 -2.22 10.17 4.56
N HIS A 41 -1.30 9.47 5.23
CA HIS A 41 -1.45 8.06 5.57
C HIS A 41 -2.08 7.82 6.94
N THR A 42 -2.07 8.80 7.84
CA THR A 42 -2.38 8.56 9.26
C THR A 42 -3.22 9.65 9.94
N ASP A 43 -3.24 10.88 9.44
CA ASP A 43 -3.93 12.01 10.04
C ASP A 43 -5.24 12.33 9.31
N GLU A 44 -6.36 11.77 9.80
CA GLU A 44 -7.69 11.98 9.20
C GLU A 44 -8.02 13.46 9.03
N LYS A 45 -7.73 14.30 10.03
CA LYS A 45 -8.11 15.72 9.99
C LYS A 45 -7.32 16.45 8.93
N PHE A 46 -6.01 16.25 8.90
CA PHE A 46 -5.18 16.83 7.85
C PHE A 46 -5.69 16.41 6.47
N VAL A 47 -6.00 15.12 6.29
CA VAL A 47 -6.44 14.61 4.99
C VAL A 47 -7.77 15.21 4.53
N THR A 48 -8.76 15.24 5.41
CA THR A 48 -10.11 15.71 5.05
C THR A 48 -10.22 17.22 5.01
N GLU A 49 -9.55 17.93 5.92
CA GLU A 49 -9.72 19.37 6.11
C GLU A 49 -8.68 20.21 5.37
N VAL A 50 -7.45 19.69 5.19
CA VAL A 50 -6.34 20.43 4.57
C VAL A 50 -6.02 19.91 3.18
N ALA A 51 -5.87 18.59 3.03
CA ALA A 51 -5.50 17.98 1.76
C ALA A 51 -6.68 17.76 0.80
N GLY A 52 -7.91 17.76 1.32
CA GLY A 52 -9.14 17.67 0.52
C GLY A 52 -9.46 16.28 -0.02
N TYR A 53 -8.90 15.22 0.56
CA TYR A 53 -9.25 13.84 0.21
C TYR A 53 -10.37 13.29 1.11
N PRO A 54 -11.09 12.24 0.68
CA PRO A 54 -12.20 11.70 1.47
C PRO A 54 -11.78 11.11 2.82
N THR A 55 -10.57 10.53 2.90
CA THR A 55 -10.04 9.86 4.08
C THR A 55 -8.57 9.48 3.89
N VAL A 56 -7.88 9.05 4.96
CA VAL A 56 -6.51 8.52 4.89
C VAL A 56 -6.40 7.33 3.93
N PHE A 57 -5.27 7.20 3.26
CA PHE A 57 -5.04 6.14 2.28
C PHE A 57 -3.63 5.55 2.38
N ALA A 58 -3.48 4.34 1.84
CA ALA A 58 -2.23 3.60 1.90
C ALA A 58 -1.11 4.29 1.09
N HIS A 59 0.13 3.95 1.40
CA HIS A 59 1.30 4.34 0.62
C HIS A 59 1.30 3.63 -0.75
N GLY A 60 1.71 4.33 -1.81
CA GLY A 60 1.95 3.75 -3.15
C GLY A 60 0.69 3.51 -3.97
#